data_AF-A0A0L8J828-F1
#
_entry.id   AF-A0A0L8J828-F1
#
_cell.length_a   1.000
_cell.length_b   1.000
_cell.length_c   1.000
_cell.angle_alpha   90.00
_cell.angle_beta   90.00
_cell.angle_gamma   90.00
#
_symmetry.space_group_name_H-M   'P 1'
#
loop_
_entity.id
_entity.type
_entity.pdbx_description
1 polymer ?
#
loop_
_entity_poly.entity_id
_entity_poly.type
_entity_poly.pdbx_seq_one_letter_code
_entity_poly.pdbx_strand_id
1 'polypeptide(L)'
;MALDALVRLCPPPADPPPPVDWSRAEHTLGTALPTDYKQLVDTYGAGIFDETIWLLAPSSAYYDCDLHTQTTERHDILDSLWEFEDKPPGLQEPGAKVLPWAFEEGTGAFLYWLARPDQHPDNWTVLYNEGRGPLWEHHDMGSLPFLLAVLTRTAETEYFGHLYEALNPTEHRFTTAREALGEPGQ
;
A
#
# COMPACT_ATOMS: atom_id res chain seq x y z
N MET A 1 16.47 12.12 3.17
CA MET A 1 15.73 11.40 2.10
C MET A 1 14.27 11.25 2.53
N ALA A 2 13.37 10.77 1.65
CA ALA A 2 11.93 10.73 1.94
C ALA A 2 11.59 9.85 3.16
N LEU A 3 12.29 8.73 3.35
CA LEU A 3 12.15 7.91 4.56
C LEU A 3 12.49 8.68 5.84
N ASP A 4 13.60 9.44 5.86
CA ASP A 4 13.95 10.24 7.04
C ASP A 4 12.91 11.30 7.36
N ALA A 5 12.22 11.83 6.34
CA ALA A 5 11.13 12.77 6.53
C ALA A 5 9.91 12.07 7.15
N LEU A 6 9.56 10.88 6.65
CA LEU A 6 8.49 10.07 7.21
C LEU A 6 8.77 9.68 8.67
N VAL A 7 9.98 9.19 8.98
CA VAL A 7 10.39 8.80 10.35
C VAL A 7 10.34 9.99 11.32
N ARG A 8 10.66 11.21 10.87
CA ARG A 8 10.52 12.42 11.70
C ARG A 8 9.06 12.83 11.89
N LEU A 9 8.22 12.59 10.90
CA LEU A 9 6.81 12.97 10.91
C LEU A 9 5.98 11.99 11.76
N CYS A 10 6.17 10.69 11.54
CA CYS A 10 5.49 9.58 12.16
C CYS A 10 6.55 8.59 12.66
N PRO A 11 6.95 8.66 13.95
CA PRO A 11 7.98 7.78 14.49
C PRO A 11 7.63 6.29 14.31
N PRO A 12 8.62 5.43 13.96
CA PRO A 12 8.41 4.00 13.84
C PRO A 12 8.08 3.35 15.19
N PRO A 13 7.56 2.11 15.18
CA PRO A 13 7.28 1.38 16.42
C PRO A 13 8.54 1.25 17.29
N ALA A 14 8.35 1.24 18.60
CA ALA A 14 9.46 1.17 19.57
C ALA A 14 10.25 -0.13 19.46
N ASP A 15 9.54 -1.24 19.20
CA ASP A 15 10.13 -2.53 18.88
C ASP A 15 10.21 -2.67 17.35
N PRO A 16 11.39 -2.98 16.79
CA PRO A 16 11.54 -3.13 15.35
C PRO A 16 10.72 -4.32 14.83
N PRO A 17 10.18 -4.24 13.61
CA PRO A 17 9.47 -5.35 13.00
C PRO A 17 10.42 -6.53 12.76
N PRO A 18 9.90 -7.76 12.67
CA PRO A 18 10.70 -8.91 12.28
C PRO A 18 11.31 -8.69 10.88
N PRO A 19 12.55 -9.12 10.64
CA PRO A 19 13.21 -8.93 9.35
C PRO A 19 12.48 -9.73 8.26
N VAL A 20 12.32 -9.11 7.09
CA VAL A 20 11.69 -9.73 5.93
C VAL A 20 12.75 -10.43 5.07
N ASP A 21 12.49 -11.69 4.69
CA ASP A 21 13.25 -12.36 3.64
C ASP A 21 12.76 -11.88 2.26
N TRP A 22 13.32 -10.76 1.80
CA TRP A 22 12.92 -10.13 0.55
C TRP A 22 13.12 -11.03 -0.68
N SER A 23 14.15 -11.87 -0.68
CA SER A 23 14.38 -12.81 -1.79
C SER A 23 13.25 -13.83 -1.89
N ARG A 24 12.78 -14.35 -0.74
CA ARG A 24 11.63 -15.25 -0.69
C ARG A 24 10.33 -14.52 -1.05
N ALA A 25 10.10 -13.33 -0.50
CA ALA A 25 8.90 -12.54 -0.79
C ALA A 25 8.77 -12.23 -2.29
N GLU A 26 9.82 -11.72 -2.92
CA GLU A 26 9.83 -11.42 -4.36
C GLU A 26 9.70 -12.69 -5.20
N HIS A 27 10.30 -13.81 -4.77
CA HIS A 27 10.13 -15.10 -5.44
C HIS A 27 8.67 -15.59 -5.41
N THR A 28 8.00 -15.48 -4.26
CA THR A 28 6.58 -15.88 -4.13
C THR A 28 5.65 -14.98 -4.94
N LEU A 29 5.93 -13.68 -5.06
CA LEU A 29 5.18 -12.77 -5.93
C LEU A 29 5.51 -12.93 -7.42
N GLY A 30 6.62 -13.59 -7.75
CA GLY A 30 7.13 -13.69 -9.11
C GLY A 30 7.60 -12.35 -9.68
N THR A 31 7.90 -11.36 -8.83
CA THR A 31 8.37 -10.03 -9.25
C THR A 31 9.16 -9.36 -8.13
N ALA A 32 10.14 -8.53 -8.51
CA ALA A 32 10.88 -7.71 -7.55
C ALA A 32 10.00 -6.55 -7.06
N LEU A 33 10.28 -6.04 -5.86
CA LEU A 33 9.52 -4.95 -5.24
C LEU A 33 10.32 -3.64 -5.21
N PRO A 34 9.64 -2.48 -5.20
CA PRO A 34 10.30 -1.18 -5.08
C PRO A 34 11.17 -1.09 -3.83
N THR A 35 12.32 -0.43 -3.95
CA THR A 35 13.30 -0.26 -2.87
C THR A 35 12.74 0.59 -1.73
N ASP A 36 11.96 1.62 -2.04
CA ASP A 36 11.34 2.51 -1.06
C ASP A 36 10.29 1.79 -0.21
N TYR A 37 9.53 0.88 -0.81
CA TYR A 37 8.62 -0.01 -0.10
C TYR A 37 9.35 -0.95 0.84
N LYS A 38 10.45 -1.57 0.39
CA LYS A 38 11.25 -2.46 1.24
C LYS A 38 11.76 -1.71 2.47
N GLN A 39 12.26 -0.50 2.28
CA GLN A 39 12.66 0.39 3.37
C GLN A 39 11.50 0.73 4.32
N LEU A 40 10.31 0.99 3.78
CA LEU A 40 9.11 1.29 4.55
C LEU A 40 8.73 0.10 5.45
N VAL A 41 8.65 -1.10 4.89
CA VAL A 41 8.30 -2.32 5.63
C VAL A 41 9.39 -2.72 6.62
N ASP A 42 10.67 -2.62 6.26
CA ASP A 42 11.78 -2.90 7.19
C ASP A 42 11.79 -1.92 8.38
N THR A 43 11.20 -0.73 8.23
CA THR A 43 11.12 0.30 9.28
C THR A 43 9.87 0.17 10.14
N TYR A 44 8.70 -0.08 9.53
CA TYR A 44 7.40 -0.05 10.20
C TYR A 44 6.73 -1.41 10.36
N GLY A 45 6.99 -2.37 9.47
CA GLY A 45 6.28 -3.65 9.39
C GLY A 45 4.82 -3.47 8.94
N ALA A 46 3.99 -4.50 9.17
CA ALA A 46 2.55 -4.40 8.96
C ALA A 46 1.89 -3.58 10.08
N GLY A 47 1.00 -2.67 9.71
CA GLY A 47 0.31 -1.80 10.66
C GLY A 47 -0.42 -0.67 9.95
N ILE A 48 -0.88 0.30 10.73
CA ILE A 48 -1.74 1.38 10.26
C ILE A 48 -1.15 2.75 10.62
N PHE A 49 -1.09 3.64 9.63
CA PHE A 49 -0.75 5.05 9.80
C PHE A 49 -2.02 5.85 10.09
N ASP A 50 -2.03 6.62 11.17
CA ASP A 50 -3.10 7.53 11.59
C ASP A 50 -4.49 6.91 11.59
N GLU A 51 -4.58 5.63 11.96
CA GLU A 51 -5.84 4.88 11.96
C GLU A 51 -6.56 4.88 10.59
N THR A 52 -5.82 5.16 9.50
CA THR A 52 -6.38 5.39 8.15
C THR A 52 -5.73 4.49 7.10
N ILE A 53 -4.40 4.44 7.00
CA ILE A 53 -3.72 3.69 5.91
C ILE A 53 -3.00 2.47 6.46
N TRP A 54 -3.48 1.28 6.10
CA TRP A 54 -2.83 0.02 6.42
C TRP A 54 -1.71 -0.29 5.45
N LEU A 55 -0.50 -0.50 5.97
CA LEU A 55 0.65 -1.00 5.23
C LEU A 55 0.64 -2.53 5.21
N LEU A 56 0.62 -3.09 4.00
CA LEU A 56 0.76 -4.53 3.79
C LEU A 56 2.23 -4.92 3.91
N ALA A 57 2.51 -6.02 4.61
CA ALA A 57 3.84 -6.61 4.69
C ALA A 57 3.84 -8.07 4.22
N PRO A 58 4.91 -8.55 3.57
CA PRO A 58 5.02 -9.96 3.19
C PRO A 58 5.05 -10.88 4.42
N SER A 59 4.33 -11.99 4.34
CA SER A 59 4.26 -13.01 5.41
C SER A 59 3.76 -12.44 6.74
N SER A 60 2.83 -11.47 6.68
CA SER A 60 2.15 -10.97 7.88
C SER A 60 1.37 -12.11 8.54
N ALA A 61 1.39 -12.16 9.87
CA ALA A 61 0.56 -13.10 10.63
C ALA A 61 -0.94 -12.75 10.57
N TYR A 62 -1.27 -11.54 10.11
CA TYR A 62 -2.64 -11.06 9.95
C TYR A 62 -3.03 -11.13 8.47
N TYR A 63 -4.05 -11.93 8.17
CA TYR A 63 -4.54 -12.20 6.82
C TYR A 63 -4.76 -10.93 6.00
N ASP A 64 -5.50 -9.97 6.55
CA ASP A 64 -5.84 -8.71 5.86
C ASP A 64 -4.62 -7.80 5.61
N CYS A 65 -3.53 -8.01 6.35
CA CYS A 65 -2.28 -7.25 6.22
C CYS A 65 -1.18 -8.00 5.45
N ASP A 66 -1.44 -9.24 5.00
CA ASP A 66 -0.44 -10.03 4.28
C ASP A 66 -0.42 -9.68 2.79
N LEU A 67 0.75 -9.23 2.33
CA LEU A 67 0.94 -8.80 0.95
C LEU A 67 0.58 -9.90 -0.07
N HIS A 68 0.94 -11.16 0.19
CA HIS A 68 0.73 -12.25 -0.78
C HIS A 68 -0.74 -12.64 -0.89
N THR A 69 -1.38 -12.77 0.27
CA THR A 69 -2.81 -13.02 0.40
C THR A 69 -3.58 -11.92 -0.32
N GLN A 70 -3.33 -10.66 0.02
CA GLN A 70 -4.04 -9.54 -0.57
C GLN A 70 -3.75 -9.41 -2.07
N THR A 71 -2.53 -9.70 -2.54
CA THR A 71 -2.23 -9.73 -3.98
C THR A 71 -3.08 -10.76 -4.71
N THR A 72 -3.21 -11.97 -4.16
CA THR A 72 -4.02 -13.04 -4.76
C THR A 72 -5.51 -12.67 -4.77
N GLU A 73 -6.05 -12.25 -3.62
CA GLU A 73 -7.45 -11.87 -3.48
C GLU A 73 -7.83 -10.69 -4.39
N ARG A 74 -6.97 -9.66 -4.45
CA ARG A 74 -7.23 -8.49 -5.30
C ARG A 74 -7.14 -8.84 -6.78
N HIS A 75 -6.22 -9.72 -7.17
CA HIS A 75 -6.13 -10.19 -8.55
C HIS A 75 -7.45 -10.86 -8.99
N ASP A 76 -7.96 -11.81 -8.20
CA ASP A 76 -9.18 -12.55 -8.54
C ASP A 76 -10.43 -11.65 -8.58
N ILE A 77 -10.50 -10.69 -7.67
CA ILE A 77 -11.60 -9.72 -7.61
C ILE A 77 -11.56 -8.77 -8.79
N LEU A 78 -10.39 -8.23 -9.14
CA LEU A 78 -10.25 -7.29 -10.26
C LEU A 78 -10.44 -7.98 -11.62
N ASP A 79 -9.94 -9.20 -11.79
CA ASP A 79 -10.17 -9.99 -12.99
C ASP A 79 -11.68 -10.23 -13.21
N SER A 80 -12.40 -10.57 -12.15
CA SER A 80 -13.87 -10.74 -12.21
C SER A 80 -14.59 -9.41 -12.48
N LEU A 81 -14.12 -8.31 -11.88
CA LEU A 81 -14.71 -6.97 -12.05
C LEU A 81 -14.58 -6.48 -13.50
N TRP A 82 -13.41 -6.68 -14.11
CA TRP A 82 -13.13 -6.25 -15.49
C TRP A 82 -13.85 -7.07 -16.58
N GLU A 83 -14.59 -8.12 -16.21
CA GLU A 83 -15.56 -8.75 -17.11
C GLU A 83 -16.80 -7.86 -17.35
N PHE A 84 -17.08 -6.93 -16.43
CA PHE A 84 -18.28 -6.10 -16.44
C PHE A 84 -17.99 -4.59 -16.44
N GLU A 85 -16.79 -4.17 -16.05
CA GLU A 85 -16.35 -2.77 -15.98
C GLU A 85 -15.12 -2.51 -16.85
N ASP A 86 -14.92 -1.27 -17.25
CA ASP A 86 -13.74 -0.88 -18.03
C ASP A 86 -12.47 -0.92 -17.16
N LYS A 87 -11.48 -1.69 -17.61
CA LYS A 87 -10.14 -1.72 -17.03
C LYS A 87 -9.50 -0.33 -17.13
N PRO A 88 -8.86 0.20 -16.08
CA PRO A 88 -8.28 1.54 -16.12
C PRO A 88 -7.19 1.63 -17.20
N PRO A 89 -7.02 2.80 -17.87
CA PRO A 89 -6.19 2.91 -19.07
C PRO A 89 -4.76 2.38 -18.92
N GLY A 90 -4.07 2.69 -17.82
CA GLY A 90 -2.69 2.22 -17.58
C GLY A 90 -2.55 0.70 -17.41
N LEU A 91 -3.66 0.01 -17.18
CA LEU A 91 -3.75 -1.45 -17.00
C LEU A 91 -4.21 -2.18 -18.28
N GLN A 92 -4.58 -1.45 -19.33
CA GLN A 92 -4.87 -2.02 -20.65
C GLN A 92 -3.59 -2.37 -21.43
N GLU A 93 -2.43 -1.84 -20.99
CA GLU A 93 -1.12 -2.17 -21.55
C GLU A 93 -0.82 -3.68 -21.39
N PRO A 94 -0.35 -4.38 -22.45
CA PRO A 94 -0.03 -5.80 -22.36
C PRO A 94 1.00 -6.10 -21.26
N GLY A 95 0.64 -6.99 -20.33
CA GLY A 95 1.50 -7.41 -19.22
C GLY A 95 1.54 -6.45 -18.02
N ALA A 96 0.86 -5.29 -18.10
CA ALA A 96 0.68 -4.44 -16.93
C ALA A 96 -0.24 -5.12 -15.91
N LYS A 97 0.15 -5.02 -14.64
CA LYS A 97 -0.56 -5.61 -13.51
C LYS A 97 -0.55 -4.67 -12.32
N VAL A 98 -1.51 -4.84 -11.42
CA VAL A 98 -1.52 -4.16 -10.12
C VAL A 98 -1.01 -5.09 -9.03
N LEU A 99 -0.27 -4.53 -8.09
CA LEU A 99 0.12 -5.20 -6.85
C LEU A 99 -0.27 -4.31 -5.67
N PRO A 100 -1.14 -4.77 -4.73
CA PRO A 100 -1.52 -3.96 -3.60
C PRO A 100 -0.34 -3.78 -2.66
N TRP A 101 -0.23 -2.62 -2.04
CA TRP A 101 0.79 -2.35 -1.01
C TRP A 101 0.24 -1.71 0.25
N ALA A 102 -0.96 -1.12 0.14
CA ALA A 102 -1.70 -0.60 1.27
C ALA A 102 -3.21 -0.59 0.97
N PHE A 103 -4.02 -0.36 2.00
CA PHE A 103 -5.44 -0.11 1.86
C PHE A 103 -5.90 0.95 2.87
N GLU A 104 -7.03 1.57 2.58
CA GLU A 104 -7.65 2.56 3.48
C GLU A 104 -8.67 1.85 4.40
N GLU A 105 -8.55 2.13 5.69
CA GLU A 105 -9.39 1.58 6.74
C GLU A 105 -10.87 2.00 6.55
N GLY A 106 -11.76 1.01 6.61
CA GLY A 106 -13.20 1.23 6.61
C GLY A 106 -13.84 1.64 5.27
N THR A 107 -13.08 2.04 4.26
CA THR A 107 -13.65 2.47 2.96
C THR A 107 -13.75 1.33 1.95
N GLY A 108 -12.80 0.39 2.00
CA GLY A 108 -12.62 -0.67 1.01
C GLY A 108 -11.68 -0.26 -0.14
N ALA A 109 -11.13 0.96 -0.09
CA ALA A 109 -10.18 1.44 -1.07
C ALA A 109 -8.81 0.77 -0.91
N PHE A 110 -8.11 0.59 -2.03
CA PHE A 110 -6.79 -0.04 -2.07
C PHE A 110 -5.80 0.83 -2.84
N LEU A 111 -4.56 0.76 -2.38
CA LEU A 111 -3.40 1.40 -2.99
C LEU A 111 -2.55 0.32 -3.66
N TYR A 112 -2.34 0.48 -4.96
CA TYR A 112 -1.61 -0.46 -5.79
C TYR A 112 -0.37 0.19 -6.40
N TRP A 113 0.63 -0.62 -6.73
CA TRP A 113 1.62 -0.27 -7.76
C TRP A 113 1.09 -0.68 -9.13
N LEU A 114 1.26 0.20 -10.11
CA LEU A 114 1.14 -0.17 -11.52
C LEU A 114 2.48 -0.77 -11.98
N ALA A 115 2.56 -2.10 -11.95
CA ALA A 115 3.75 -2.82 -12.36
C ALA A 115 3.72 -3.13 -13.86
N ARG A 116 4.76 -2.69 -14.56
CA ARG A 116 4.96 -2.93 -16.00
C ARG A 116 6.14 -3.88 -16.23
N PRO A 117 6.06 -4.81 -17.19
CA PRO A 117 7.07 -5.86 -17.39
C PRO A 117 8.44 -5.32 -17.81
N ASP A 118 8.48 -4.22 -18.54
CA ASP A 118 9.71 -3.59 -19.04
C ASP A 118 10.19 -2.41 -18.18
N GLN A 119 9.67 -2.29 -16.95
CA GLN A 119 9.96 -1.18 -16.04
C GLN A 119 10.58 -1.68 -14.75
N HIS A 120 11.69 -1.06 -14.34
CA HIS A 120 12.30 -1.30 -13.04
C HIS A 120 11.31 -1.00 -11.90
N PRO A 121 11.20 -1.84 -10.84
CA PRO A 121 10.22 -1.65 -9.77
C PRO A 121 10.25 -0.28 -9.09
N ASP A 122 11.45 0.30 -8.90
CA ASP A 122 11.59 1.66 -8.34
C ASP A 122 10.92 2.77 -9.16
N ASN A 123 10.51 2.50 -10.40
CA ASN A 123 9.80 3.44 -11.27
C ASN A 123 8.30 3.14 -11.35
N TRP A 124 7.79 2.13 -10.64
CA TRP A 124 6.35 1.88 -10.58
C TRP A 124 5.64 3.02 -9.83
N THR A 125 4.46 3.36 -10.33
CA THR A 125 3.65 4.47 -9.82
C THR A 125 2.46 3.95 -9.04
N VAL A 126 1.88 4.79 -8.18
CA VAL A 126 0.73 4.43 -7.36
C VAL A 126 -0.58 4.58 -8.14
N LEU A 127 -1.44 3.58 -8.03
CA LEU A 127 -2.86 3.65 -8.39
C LEU A 127 -3.70 3.55 -7.12
N TYR A 128 -4.59 4.52 -6.93
CA TYR A 128 -5.60 4.51 -5.87
C TYR A 128 -6.92 4.01 -6.46
N ASN A 129 -7.48 2.94 -5.90
CA ASN A 129 -8.82 2.47 -6.25
C ASN A 129 -9.79 2.77 -5.10
N GLU A 130 -10.90 3.42 -5.40
CA GLU A 130 -11.89 3.85 -4.38
C GLU A 130 -12.62 2.68 -3.67
N GLY A 131 -12.47 1.45 -4.19
CA GLY A 131 -13.03 0.23 -3.61
C GLY A 131 -14.53 0.03 -3.86
N ARG A 132 -15.36 1.04 -3.56
CA ARG A 132 -16.83 0.97 -3.68
C ARG A 132 -17.39 1.62 -4.94
N GLY A 133 -16.59 1.70 -5.98
CA GLY A 133 -16.98 2.20 -7.30
C GLY A 133 -15.87 2.05 -8.34
N PRO A 134 -16.11 2.55 -9.57
CA PRO A 134 -15.23 2.30 -10.71
C PRO A 134 -14.01 3.23 -10.75
N LEU A 135 -13.85 4.17 -9.81
CA LEU A 135 -12.81 5.19 -9.91
C LEU A 135 -11.42 4.65 -9.55
N TRP A 136 -10.48 5.05 -10.40
CA TRP A 136 -9.05 4.84 -10.25
C TRP A 136 -8.33 6.16 -10.45
N GLU A 137 -7.45 6.51 -9.53
CA GLU A 137 -6.60 7.69 -9.62
C GLU A 137 -5.14 7.29 -9.71
N HIS A 138 -4.40 7.95 -10.58
CA HIS A 138 -2.99 7.68 -10.82
C HIS A 138 -2.14 8.81 -10.23
N HIS A 139 -1.15 8.43 -9.41
CA HIS A 139 -0.15 9.34 -8.89
C HIS A 139 1.25 8.96 -9.41
N ASP A 140 1.94 9.91 -10.03
CA ASP A 140 3.27 9.75 -10.63
C ASP A 140 4.40 9.70 -9.59
N MET A 141 4.26 8.83 -8.59
CA MET A 141 5.23 8.63 -7.52
C MET A 141 5.15 7.21 -6.96
N GLY A 142 6.22 6.75 -6.29
CA GLY A 142 6.27 5.48 -5.57
C GLY A 142 5.44 5.49 -4.27
N SER A 143 5.40 4.36 -3.57
CA SER A 143 4.55 4.20 -2.38
C SER A 143 5.00 5.07 -1.21
N LEU A 144 6.31 5.20 -0.96
CA LEU A 144 6.81 6.02 0.13
C LEU A 144 6.56 7.52 -0.07
N PRO A 145 6.92 8.14 -1.22
CA PRO A 145 6.60 9.55 -1.45
C PRO A 145 5.08 9.81 -1.47
N PHE A 146 4.28 8.86 -1.96
CA PHE A 146 2.83 8.95 -1.90
C PHE A 146 2.31 8.97 -0.45
N LEU A 147 2.73 8.01 0.37
CA LEU A 147 2.35 7.96 1.78
C LEU A 147 2.77 9.24 2.53
N LEU A 148 3.99 9.74 2.28
CA LEU A 148 4.44 10.99 2.87
C LEU A 148 3.54 12.16 2.45
N ALA A 149 3.20 12.26 1.15
CA ALA A 149 2.33 13.31 0.63
C ALA A 149 0.91 13.24 1.20
N VAL A 150 0.39 12.03 1.42
CA VAL A 150 -0.88 11.78 2.09
C VAL A 150 -0.85 12.30 3.54
N LEU A 151 0.16 11.90 4.32
CA LEU A 151 0.29 12.33 5.73
C LEU A 151 0.53 13.84 5.85
N THR A 152 1.26 14.45 4.91
CA THR A 152 1.48 15.91 4.90
C THR A 152 0.36 16.70 4.22
N ARG A 153 -0.68 16.04 3.71
CA ARG A 153 -1.80 16.65 2.98
C ARG A 153 -1.38 17.45 1.75
N THR A 154 -0.35 16.96 1.06
CA THR A 154 0.18 17.53 -0.17
C THR A 154 -0.04 16.63 -1.38
N ALA A 155 -0.62 15.44 -1.21
CA ALA A 155 -1.04 14.65 -2.36
C ALA A 155 -2.18 15.40 -3.08
N GLU A 156 -2.08 15.51 -4.40
CA GLU A 156 -3.20 16.00 -5.19
C GLU A 156 -4.12 14.82 -5.43
N THR A 157 -5.39 14.96 -5.04
CA THR A 157 -6.41 13.95 -5.33
C THR A 157 -7.70 14.61 -5.82
N GLU A 158 -8.26 14.08 -6.90
CA GLU A 158 -9.54 14.51 -7.45
C GLU A 158 -10.74 13.94 -6.68
N TYR A 159 -10.60 12.74 -6.08
CA TYR A 159 -11.72 11.99 -5.51
C TYR A 159 -11.59 11.68 -4.01
N PHE A 160 -10.39 11.81 -3.43
CA PHE A 160 -10.08 11.39 -2.05
C PHE A 160 -9.96 12.56 -1.07
N GLY A 161 -10.70 13.65 -1.27
CA GLY A 161 -10.71 14.79 -0.34
C GLY A 161 -11.09 14.43 1.11
N HIS A 162 -11.88 13.36 1.29
CA HIS A 162 -12.26 12.83 2.61
C HIS A 162 -11.08 12.21 3.37
N LEU A 163 -10.07 11.72 2.65
CA LEU A 163 -8.84 11.16 3.22
C LEU A 163 -8.14 12.21 4.11
N TYR A 164 -8.23 13.49 3.75
CA TYR A 164 -7.68 14.60 4.54
C TYR A 164 -8.52 15.04 5.72
N GLU A 165 -9.82 14.73 5.74
CA GLU A 165 -10.67 14.96 6.90
C GLU A 165 -10.35 13.94 8.00
N ALA A 166 -10.08 12.68 7.62
CA ALA A 166 -9.61 11.64 8.52
C ALA A 166 -8.16 11.89 8.99
N LEU A 167 -7.27 12.30 8.09
CA LEU A 167 -5.85 12.60 8.38
C LEU A 167 -5.63 14.03 8.87
N ASN A 168 -6.37 14.45 9.90
CA ASN A 168 -6.13 15.72 10.59
C ASN A 168 -5.73 15.55 12.08
N PRO A 169 -4.81 14.64 12.43
CA PRO A 169 -4.36 14.53 13.81
C PRO A 169 -3.42 15.69 14.17
N THR A 170 -3.28 15.94 15.48
CA THR A 170 -2.28 16.90 15.99
C THR A 170 -0.85 16.33 15.90
N GLU A 171 -0.73 15.00 15.95
CA GLU A 171 0.52 14.25 15.83
C GLU A 171 0.26 12.97 15.04
N HIS A 172 1.15 12.63 14.10
CA HIS A 172 1.04 11.39 13.34
C HIS A 172 1.49 10.19 14.18
N ARG A 173 0.80 9.06 14.03
CA ARG A 173 1.08 7.83 14.77
C ARG A 173 1.02 6.61 13.85
N PHE A 174 1.93 5.68 14.07
CA PHE A 174 1.85 4.34 13.52
C PHE A 174 1.46 3.36 14.63
N THR A 175 0.48 2.50 14.35
CA THR A 175 0.06 1.41 15.23
C THR A 175 0.35 0.10 14.51
N THR A 176 1.12 -0.80 15.13
CA THR A 176 1.42 -2.11 14.52
C THR A 176 0.15 -2.94 14.35
N ALA A 177 0.15 -3.87 13.40
CA ALA A 177 -0.98 -4.78 13.21
C ALA A 177 -1.32 -5.56 14.50
N ARG A 178 -0.31 -5.87 15.33
CA ARG A 178 -0.52 -6.50 16.64
C ARG A 178 -1.24 -5.62 17.64
N GLU A 179 -0.88 -4.36 17.74
CA GLU A 179 -1.54 -3.42 18.65
C GLU A 179 -2.98 -3.14 18.21
N ALA A 180 -3.21 -3.04 16.89
CA ALA A 180 -4.53 -2.73 16.34
C ALA A 180 -5.48 -3.94 16.31
N LEU A 181 -4.99 -5.15 15.99
CA LEU A 181 -5.82 -6.35 15.77
C LEU A 181 -5.71 -7.39 16.90
N GLY A 182 -4.79 -7.21 17.85
CA GLY A 182 -4.51 -8.18 18.91
C GLY A 182 -3.57 -9.32 18.47
N GLU A 183 -3.49 -10.40 19.25
CA GLU A 183 -2.71 -11.58 18.84
C GLU A 183 -3.35 -12.25 17.61
N PRO A 184 -2.54 -12.73 16.64
CA PRO A 184 -3.08 -13.39 15.46
C PRO A 184 -3.85 -14.65 15.88
N GLY A 185 -5.01 -14.87 15.27
CA GLY A 185 -5.82 -16.06 15.50
C GLY A 185 -5.02 -17.33 15.19
N GLN A 186 -5.07 -18.30 16.10
CA GLN A 186 -4.34 -19.56 16.05
C GLN A 186 -4.88 -20.53 14.99
#